data_AF-A0A7S1W9K6-F1
#
_entry.id   AF-A0A7S1W9K6-F1
#
_cell.length_a   1.000
_cell.length_b   1.000
_cell.length_c   1.000
_cell.angle_alpha   90.00
_cell.angle_beta   90.00
_cell.angle_gamma   90.00
#
_symmetry.space_group_name_H-M   'P 1'
#
loop_
_entity.id
_entity.type
_entity.pdbx_description
1 polymer ?
#
loop_
_entity_poly.entity_id
_entity_poly.type
_entity_poly.pdbx_seq_one_letter_code
_entity_poly.pdbx_strand_id
1 'polypeptide(L)'
;TCACPTGYVGTQCEIECDGGHTNPCSLQGRCLSDGSCECEPNVGGQTCNATCAFGKPAVTQPLTDPDPAPVPCSGHGVCLAGATASGKCQCFNDVSNGRWTGAACDVCLSGYAGPACSYRCVN
;
A
#
# COMPACT_ATOMS: atom_id res chain seq x y z
N THR A 1 -34.30 -10.79 3.53
CA THR A 1 -32.95 -10.31 3.16
C THR A 1 -32.95 -10.09 1.66
N CYS A 2 -32.63 -8.88 1.21
CA CYS A 2 -32.56 -8.54 -0.21
C CYS A 2 -31.16 -8.89 -0.74
N ALA A 3 -31.09 -9.41 -1.97
CA ALA A 3 -29.84 -9.51 -2.71
C ALA A 3 -29.59 -8.17 -3.40
N CYS A 4 -28.55 -7.45 -2.98
CA CYS A 4 -28.28 -6.11 -3.50
C CYS A 4 -27.57 -6.15 -4.85
N PRO A 5 -27.86 -5.19 -5.75
CA PRO A 5 -27.06 -4.98 -6.95
C PRO A 5 -25.61 -4.68 -6.59
N THR A 6 -24.69 -4.91 -7.54
CA THR A 6 -23.27 -4.59 -7.36
C THR A 6 -23.09 -3.14 -6.91
N GLY A 7 -22.29 -2.96 -5.85
CA GLY A 7 -21.98 -1.65 -5.27
C GLY A 7 -23.08 -1.03 -4.41
N TYR A 8 -24.09 -1.81 -4.02
CA TYR A 8 -25.05 -1.44 -2.98
C TYR A 8 -25.04 -2.44 -1.82
N VAL A 9 -25.26 -1.93 -0.61
CA VAL A 9 -25.35 -2.68 0.65
C VAL A 9 -26.50 -2.15 1.51
N GLY A 10 -26.75 -2.79 2.64
CA GLY A 10 -27.86 -2.48 3.54
C GLY A 10 -29.01 -3.47 3.45
N THR A 11 -30.02 -3.27 4.29
CA THR A 11 -31.17 -4.20 4.37
C THR A 11 -32.14 -4.03 3.20
N GLN A 12 -32.13 -2.85 2.58
CA GLN A 12 -32.95 -2.45 1.45
C GLN A 12 -32.11 -2.02 0.24
N CYS A 13 -30.80 -2.27 0.27
CA CYS A 13 -29.85 -1.85 -0.77
C CYS A 13 -29.81 -0.33 -0.98
N GLU A 14 -30.00 0.39 0.12
CA GLU A 14 -30.12 1.85 0.18
C GLU A 14 -28.77 2.57 0.31
N ILE A 15 -27.71 1.83 0.61
CA ILE A 15 -26.37 2.37 0.84
C ILE A 15 -25.52 2.08 -0.40
N GLU A 16 -25.05 3.12 -1.08
CA GLU A 16 -24.06 2.99 -2.15
C GLU A 16 -22.65 2.88 -1.55
N CYS A 17 -21.85 1.98 -2.11
CA CYS A 17 -20.47 1.79 -1.69
C CYS A 17 -19.59 3.00 -2.05
N ASP A 18 -18.59 3.28 -1.21
CA ASP A 18 -17.50 4.19 -1.54
C ASP A 18 -16.86 3.76 -2.88
N GLY A 19 -16.67 4.71 -3.80
CA GLY A 19 -16.27 4.44 -5.20
C GLY A 19 -17.44 4.26 -6.18
N GLY A 20 -18.68 4.25 -5.67
CA GLY A 20 -19.91 4.20 -6.46
C GLY A 20 -20.31 2.79 -6.91
N HIS A 21 -21.49 2.66 -7.50
CA HIS A 21 -22.04 1.36 -7.92
C HIS A 21 -21.33 0.72 -9.12
N THR A 22 -20.73 1.52 -10.01
CA THR A 22 -20.03 1.02 -11.20
C THR A 22 -18.68 0.38 -10.85
N ASN A 23 -17.95 1.01 -9.92
CA ASN A 23 -16.61 0.62 -9.51
C ASN A 23 -16.49 0.65 -7.97
N PRO A 24 -17.30 -0.13 -7.25
CA PRO A 24 -17.29 -0.12 -5.79
C PRO A 24 -15.88 -0.44 -5.28
N CYS A 25 -15.39 0.37 -4.37
CA CYS A 25 -14.03 0.29 -3.81
C CYS A 25 -12.93 0.21 -4.89
N SER A 26 -13.12 0.91 -6.01
CA SER A 26 -12.21 0.90 -7.18
C SER A 26 -11.90 -0.51 -7.70
N LEU A 27 -12.78 -1.48 -7.43
CA LEU A 27 -12.56 -2.90 -7.70
C LEU A 27 -11.30 -3.50 -7.04
N GLN A 28 -10.80 -2.84 -6.00
CA GLN A 28 -9.60 -3.18 -5.23
C GLN A 28 -9.92 -3.29 -3.74
N GLY A 29 -11.16 -3.66 -3.41
CA GLY A 29 -11.62 -3.85 -2.04
C GLY A 29 -13.02 -4.42 -1.97
N ARG A 30 -13.40 -4.81 -0.75
CA ARG A 30 -14.73 -5.26 -0.38
C ARG A 30 -15.54 -4.12 0.20
N CYS A 31 -16.78 -3.96 -0.25
CA CYS A 31 -17.71 -3.02 0.37
C CYS A 31 -18.32 -3.61 1.65
N LEU A 32 -18.26 -2.86 2.75
CA LEU A 32 -18.79 -3.22 4.06
C LEU A 32 -20.24 -2.78 4.20
N SER A 33 -20.91 -3.25 5.26
CA SER A 33 -22.35 -3.00 5.47
C SER A 33 -22.73 -1.53 5.67
N ASP A 34 -21.77 -0.67 6.00
CA ASP A 34 -21.94 0.78 6.17
C ASP A 34 -21.60 1.58 4.90
N GLY A 35 -21.26 0.90 3.80
CA GLY A 35 -20.85 1.51 2.54
C GLY A 35 -19.35 1.81 2.45
N SER A 36 -18.59 1.66 3.54
CA SER A 36 -17.15 1.87 3.54
C SER A 36 -16.40 0.72 2.85
N CYS A 37 -15.17 0.99 2.41
CA CYS A 37 -14.34 -0.01 1.77
C CYS A 37 -13.36 -0.69 2.74
N GLU A 38 -13.23 -2.00 2.61
CA GLU A 38 -12.11 -2.77 3.12
C GLU A 38 -11.19 -3.09 1.95
N CYS A 39 -10.05 -2.41 1.87
CA CYS A 39 -9.15 -2.52 0.74
C CYS A 39 -8.38 -3.85 0.71
N GLU A 40 -8.10 -4.33 -0.50
CA GLU A 40 -7.19 -5.44 -0.73
C GLU A 40 -5.77 -5.10 -0.22
N PRO A 41 -4.92 -6.12 0.06
CA PRO A 41 -3.56 -5.90 0.52
C PRO A 41 -2.78 -4.96 -0.41
N ASN A 42 -2.02 -4.04 0.19
CA ASN A 42 -1.21 -3.03 -0.49
C ASN A 42 -1.99 -1.90 -1.21
N VAL A 43 -3.31 -1.83 -1.00
CA VAL A 43 -4.16 -0.76 -1.51
C VAL A 43 -4.70 0.05 -0.33
N GLY A 44 -4.76 1.38 -0.50
CA GLY A 44 -5.33 2.31 0.46
C GLY A 44 -6.13 3.41 -0.23
N GLY A 45 -6.61 4.34 0.58
CA GLY A 45 -7.53 5.42 0.21
C GLY A 45 -8.98 5.01 0.47
N GLN A 46 -9.85 5.99 0.73
CA GLN A 46 -11.24 5.74 1.11
C GLN A 46 -11.99 4.82 0.13
N THR A 47 -11.68 4.94 -1.16
CA THR A 47 -12.27 4.12 -2.22
C THR A 47 -11.31 3.03 -2.72
N CYS A 48 -10.20 2.75 -2.02
CA CYS A 48 -9.13 1.83 -2.43
C CYS A 48 -8.53 2.17 -3.81
N ASN A 49 -8.28 3.45 -4.08
CA ASN A 49 -7.74 3.91 -5.36
C ASN A 49 -6.22 4.12 -5.38
N ALA A 50 -5.55 3.96 -4.23
CA ALA A 50 -4.13 4.22 -4.09
C ALA A 50 -3.37 2.94 -3.77
N THR A 51 -2.48 2.51 -4.66
CA THR A 51 -1.58 1.38 -4.41
C THR A 51 -0.27 1.85 -3.82
N CYS A 52 0.26 1.11 -2.84
CA CYS A 52 1.60 1.34 -2.35
C CYS A 52 2.62 1.19 -3.48
N ALA A 53 3.59 2.10 -3.51
CA ALA A 53 4.64 2.03 -4.52
C ALA A 53 5.50 0.78 -4.29
N PHE A 54 5.61 -0.01 -5.34
CA PHE A 54 6.56 -1.11 -5.40
C PHE A 54 7.93 -0.55 -5.77
N GLY A 55 8.96 -0.96 -5.01
CA GLY A 55 10.33 -0.57 -5.28
C GLY A 55 11.02 -1.49 -6.28
N LYS A 56 12.36 -1.40 -6.33
CA LYS A 56 13.17 -2.39 -7.05
C LYS A 56 12.89 -3.80 -6.50
N PRO A 57 12.88 -4.85 -7.35
CA PRO A 57 12.77 -6.22 -6.86
C PRO A 57 13.89 -6.49 -5.85
N ALA A 58 13.56 -7.17 -4.75
CA ALA A 58 14.53 -7.52 -3.72
C ALA A 58 15.52 -8.54 -4.28
N VAL A 59 16.71 -8.10 -4.69
CA VAL A 59 17.75 -8.97 -5.27
C VAL A 59 18.64 -9.64 -4.19
N THR A 60 18.22 -9.63 -2.92
CA THR A 60 19.07 -10.04 -1.78
C THR A 60 19.03 -11.52 -1.42
N GLN A 61 18.43 -12.39 -2.24
CA GLN A 61 18.48 -13.84 -2.06
C GLN A 61 18.87 -14.55 -3.37
N PRO A 62 19.46 -15.77 -3.32
CA PRO A 62 19.77 -16.52 -4.53
C PRO A 62 18.48 -16.67 -5.35
N LEU A 63 18.59 -16.46 -6.67
CA LEU A 63 17.50 -16.47 -7.66
C LEU A 63 16.86 -17.86 -7.85
N THR A 64 16.47 -18.52 -6.75
CA THR A 64 15.78 -19.82 -6.79
C THR A 64 14.27 -19.69 -6.93
N ASP A 65 13.73 -18.47 -6.77
CA ASP A 65 12.36 -18.15 -7.14
C ASP A 65 12.30 -17.56 -8.56
N PRO A 66 11.49 -18.13 -9.48
CA PRO A 66 11.41 -17.69 -10.87
C PRO A 66 10.72 -16.32 -11.07
N ASP A 67 10.25 -15.68 -10.00
CA ASP A 67 9.68 -14.32 -10.04
C ASP A 67 9.87 -13.65 -8.66
N PRO A 68 10.88 -12.78 -8.45
CA PRO A 68 10.98 -12.02 -7.20
C PRO A 68 9.80 -11.04 -7.16
N ALA A 69 8.74 -11.45 -6.46
CA ALA A 69 7.52 -10.67 -6.32
C ALA A 69 7.88 -9.22 -5.92
N PRO A 70 7.25 -8.20 -6.54
CA PRO A 70 7.49 -6.81 -6.18
C PRO A 70 7.26 -6.60 -4.67
N VAL A 71 8.30 -6.16 -3.95
CA VAL A 71 8.19 -5.92 -2.51
C VAL A 71 7.62 -4.52 -2.27
N PRO A 72 6.51 -4.38 -1.52
CA PRO A 72 5.94 -3.07 -1.21
C PRO A 72 6.96 -2.24 -0.44
N CYS A 73 7.07 -0.94 -0.77
CA CYS A 73 7.97 -0.01 -0.11
C CYS A 73 9.44 -0.48 -0.09
N SER A 74 9.86 -1.24 -1.11
CA SER A 74 11.20 -1.85 -1.22
C SER A 74 11.61 -2.73 -0.03
N GLY A 75 10.68 -3.12 0.86
CA GLY A 75 11.03 -3.74 2.15
C GLY A 75 11.69 -2.77 3.14
N HIS A 76 11.67 -1.47 2.85
CA HIS A 76 12.30 -0.39 3.61
C HIS A 76 11.26 0.59 4.20
N GLY A 77 10.02 0.14 4.29
CA GLY A 77 8.94 0.89 4.91
C GLY A 77 7.70 0.03 5.13
N VAL A 78 6.71 0.62 5.78
CA VAL A 78 5.40 0.02 5.99
C VAL A 78 4.43 0.61 4.96
N CYS A 79 3.70 -0.25 4.26
CA CYS A 79 2.61 0.17 3.40
C CYS A 79 1.40 0.57 4.25
N LEU A 80 0.97 1.83 4.13
CA LEU A 80 -0.26 2.31 4.75
C LEU A 80 -1.45 1.91 3.87
N ALA A 81 -1.88 0.64 3.99
CA ALA A 81 -3.03 0.05 3.31
C ALA A 81 -4.32 0.15 4.14
N GLY A 82 -5.48 0.10 3.46
CA GLY A 82 -6.82 0.24 4.05
C GLY A 82 -7.52 1.56 3.71
N ALA A 83 -8.84 1.63 3.95
CA ALA A 83 -9.65 2.78 3.54
C ALA A 83 -9.33 4.09 4.27
N THR A 84 -8.84 4.01 5.50
CA THR A 84 -8.39 5.18 6.26
C THR A 84 -6.93 5.54 5.97
N ALA A 85 -6.22 4.70 5.23
CA ALA A 85 -4.81 4.85 4.92
C ALA A 85 -4.63 5.54 3.56
N SER A 86 -3.45 6.10 3.30
CA SER A 86 -3.23 6.91 2.09
C SER A 86 -2.74 6.12 0.87
N GLY A 87 -2.53 4.80 1.00
CA GLY A 87 -1.88 3.98 -0.03
C GLY A 87 -0.43 4.39 -0.28
N LYS A 88 0.23 4.98 0.72
CA LYS A 88 1.62 5.46 0.64
C LYS A 88 2.54 4.62 1.52
N CYS A 89 3.81 4.60 1.15
CA CYS A 89 4.85 4.01 1.96
C CYS A 89 5.30 4.95 3.08
N GLN A 90 5.26 4.46 4.31
CA GLN A 90 5.93 5.07 5.44
C GLN A 90 7.33 4.46 5.56
N CYS A 91 8.33 5.16 5.02
CA CYS A 91 9.71 4.69 5.02
C CYS A 91 10.31 4.63 6.42
N PHE A 92 11.17 3.64 6.66
CA PHE A 92 11.97 3.59 7.87
C PHE A 92 12.95 4.75 7.91
N ASN A 93 13.12 5.33 9.10
CA ASN A 93 14.04 6.45 9.35
C ASN A 93 14.72 6.27 10.70
N ASP A 94 15.35 5.11 10.89
CA ASP A 94 16.01 4.74 12.13
C ASP A 94 17.35 4.06 11.85
N VAL A 95 18.11 3.79 12.91
CA VAL A 95 19.46 3.23 12.80
C VAL A 95 19.48 1.72 12.56
N SER A 96 18.39 1.02 12.87
CA SER A 96 18.28 -0.43 12.78
C SER A 96 17.80 -0.87 11.41
N ASN A 97 16.82 -0.16 10.84
CA ASN A 97 16.24 -0.48 9.53
C ASN A 97 16.76 0.40 8.39
N GLY A 98 17.58 1.40 8.70
CA GLY A 98 18.10 2.37 7.74
C GLY A 98 17.22 3.61 7.59
N ARG A 99 17.72 4.56 6.81
CA ARG A 99 17.07 5.85 6.60
C ARG A 99 16.73 6.04 5.15
N TRP A 100 15.48 5.72 4.84
CA TRP A 100 14.96 5.65 3.48
C TRP A 100 13.97 6.78 3.22
N THR A 101 13.86 7.17 1.97
CA THR A 101 12.97 8.22 1.47
C THR A 101 12.51 7.86 0.05
N GLY A 102 11.63 8.69 -0.50
CA GLY A 102 11.00 8.45 -1.80
C GLY A 102 9.67 7.71 -1.68
N ALA A 103 8.90 7.68 -2.78
CA ALA A 103 7.57 7.08 -2.80
C ALA A 103 7.60 5.56 -2.52
N ALA A 104 8.69 4.89 -2.93
CA ALA A 104 8.88 3.45 -2.75
C ALA A 104 9.93 3.11 -1.67
N CYS A 105 10.45 4.08 -0.91
CA CYS A 105 11.52 3.88 0.07
C CYS A 105 12.81 3.25 -0.52
N ASP A 106 13.13 3.58 -1.77
CA ASP A 106 14.29 3.09 -2.51
C ASP A 106 15.45 4.07 -2.57
N VAL A 107 15.31 5.25 -1.94
CA VAL A 107 16.32 6.30 -1.93
C VAL A 107 16.83 6.52 -0.50
N CYS A 108 18.13 6.76 -0.32
CA CYS A 108 18.65 7.13 0.99
C CYS A 108 18.22 8.56 1.38
N LEU A 109 17.86 8.75 2.64
CA LEU A 109 17.63 10.08 3.20
C LEU A 109 18.89 10.95 3.04
N SER A 110 18.73 12.22 2.68
CA SER A 110 19.84 13.16 2.49
C SER A 110 20.83 13.13 3.66
N GLY A 111 22.11 12.99 3.34
CA GLY A 111 23.19 12.84 4.33
C GLY A 111 23.47 11.39 4.76
N TYR A 112 22.76 10.41 4.18
CA TYR A 112 23.03 8.99 4.36
C TYR A 112 23.34 8.30 3.03
N ALA A 113 24.15 7.25 3.10
CA ALA A 113 24.55 6.44 1.97
C ALA A 113 24.79 4.98 2.37
N GLY A 114 25.15 4.15 1.39
CA GLY A 114 25.44 2.74 1.55
C GLY A 114 24.24 1.83 1.26
N PRO A 115 24.46 0.51 1.25
CA PRO A 115 23.46 -0.48 0.84
C PRO A 115 22.25 -0.56 1.77
N ALA A 116 22.37 -0.04 2.99
CA ALA A 116 21.28 0.02 3.98
C ALA A 116 20.92 1.47 4.39
N CYS A 117 21.41 2.47 3.66
CA CYS A 117 21.25 3.89 3.99
C CYS A 117 21.54 4.24 5.47
N SER A 118 22.57 3.60 6.04
CA SER A 118 22.94 3.72 7.45
C SER A 118 24.24 4.49 7.66
N TYR A 119 25.04 4.70 6.60
CA TYR A 119 26.30 5.44 6.70
C TYR A 119 26.01 6.93 6.63
N ARG A 120 26.37 7.67 7.68
CA ARG A 120 26.33 9.14 7.63
C ARG A 120 27.48 9.64 6.75
N CYS A 121 27.14 10.47 5.76
CA CYS A 121 28.14 11.22 5.03
C CYS A 121 28.71 12.29 5.96
N VAL A 122 29.97 12.14 6.36
CA VAL A 122 30.74 13.19 7.01
C VAL A 122 31.68 13.80 5.96
N ASN A 123 31.72 15.12 5.92
CA ASN A 123 32.59 15.89 5.02
C ASN A 123 34.06 15.65 5.35
#